data_AF-A0A1Q5ST30-F1
#
_entry.id   AF-A0A1Q5ST30-F1
#
_cell.length_a   1.000
_cell.length_b   1.000
_cell.length_c   1.000
_cell.angle_alpha   90.00
_cell.angle_beta   90.00
_cell.angle_gamma   90.00
#
_symmetry.space_group_name_H-M   'P 1'
#
loop_
_entity.id
_entity.type
_entity.pdbx_description
1 polymer ?
#
loop_
_entity_poly.entity_id
_entity_poly.type
_entity_poly.pdbx_seq_one_letter_code
_entity_poly.pdbx_strand_id
1 'polypeptide(L)'
;HIHSASFRSDISTEIDPSTPTTSSKKMEGLLSELFNGNWSHYLFRRPGLRRAPGLEGALFKGWTFDPNQIRDDNWGMVVKSLIYQSLNKVGLIPFEALVELSRGQVTPTLRDFLEEYELLYSQICSFYVKRPYSMKSGGHLSLMKEHLEDKTIGADPFIRTVVQDACDYVVNKHTRKRDLVEDLRHFITNPLRDQLHEYVPHNILLRRKKVLAVRLKAYISDASNMWDKPFDSSTTFLDEYLSLEPRALAERITKVDHHLYRKLKVSSFLEKGQDLQTLQQREINLTRSVMECLDTQILNVEQVFELAKVISTLRSRYGKF
;
A
#
# COMPACT_ATOMS: atom_id res chain seq x y z
N HIS A 1 -24.51 -8.56 -67.50
CA HIS A 1 -24.97 -9.79 -66.80
C HIS A 1 -24.46 -9.72 -65.37
N ILE A 2 -25.24 -9.17 -64.44
CA ILE A 2 -26.21 -9.85 -63.55
C ILE A 2 -25.52 -10.29 -62.22
N HIS A 3 -25.97 -9.61 -61.14
CA HIS A 3 -26.01 -9.99 -59.71
C HIS A 3 -24.68 -10.26 -58.95
N SER A 4 -24.51 -10.00 -57.65
CA SER A 4 -25.20 -9.24 -56.58
C SER A 4 -24.48 -9.57 -55.25
N ALA A 5 -24.61 -8.68 -54.25
CA ALA A 5 -24.42 -8.88 -52.78
C ALA A 5 -22.96 -9.01 -52.26
N SER A 6 -22.42 -8.08 -51.46
CA SER A 6 -22.77 -7.61 -50.09
C SER A 6 -22.37 -8.59 -48.98
N PHE A 7 -21.43 -8.18 -48.11
CA PHE A 7 -21.41 -8.21 -46.62
C PHE A 7 -19.99 -7.79 -46.16
N ARG A 8 -19.77 -6.54 -45.71
CA ARG A 8 -19.72 -6.04 -44.31
C ARG A 8 -18.81 -6.85 -43.36
N SER A 9 -17.79 -6.11 -42.87
CA SER A 9 -17.19 -6.06 -41.52
C SER A 9 -16.67 -7.38 -40.92
N ASP A 10 -15.51 -7.44 -40.26
CA ASP A 10 -15.33 -6.82 -38.96
C ASP A 10 -13.92 -7.12 -38.38
N ILE A 11 -13.47 -6.16 -37.56
CA ILE A 11 -12.73 -6.36 -36.30
C ILE A 11 -11.27 -6.88 -36.41
N SER A 12 -10.35 -5.91 -36.42
CA SER A 12 -9.10 -6.04 -35.67
C SER A 12 -9.43 -6.11 -34.18
N THR A 13 -9.35 -7.29 -33.58
CA THR A 13 -9.46 -7.45 -32.13
C THR A 13 -8.22 -6.86 -31.47
N GLU A 14 -8.38 -5.65 -30.94
CA GLU A 14 -7.61 -5.15 -29.81
C GLU A 14 -7.65 -6.22 -28.70
N ILE A 15 -6.48 -6.77 -28.36
CA ILE A 15 -6.34 -7.60 -27.18
C ILE A 15 -6.45 -6.67 -25.97
N ASP A 16 -7.65 -6.62 -25.41
CA ASP A 16 -7.96 -5.92 -24.17
C ASP A 16 -7.14 -6.52 -23.00
N PRO A 17 -6.22 -5.76 -22.37
CA PRO A 17 -5.42 -6.24 -21.25
C PRO A 17 -6.25 -6.46 -19.96
N SER A 18 -7.57 -6.28 -20.03
CA SER A 18 -8.51 -6.59 -18.95
C SER A 18 -8.88 -8.08 -18.85
N THR A 19 -8.49 -8.91 -19.81
CA THR A 19 -8.75 -10.36 -19.75
C THR A 19 -7.67 -11.09 -18.95
N PRO A 20 -8.01 -11.73 -17.81
CA PRO A 20 -7.05 -12.56 -17.09
C PRO A 20 -6.65 -13.71 -18.00
N THR A 21 -5.36 -13.89 -18.23
CA THR A 21 -4.84 -15.02 -19.01
C THR A 21 -5.34 -16.34 -18.41
N THR A 22 -5.50 -17.36 -19.25
CA THR A 22 -5.97 -18.70 -18.85
C THR A 22 -5.16 -19.29 -17.69
N SER A 23 -3.89 -18.88 -17.54
CA SER A 23 -3.01 -19.23 -16.42
C SER A 23 -3.38 -18.54 -15.11
N SER A 24 -3.83 -17.27 -15.15
CA SER A 24 -4.29 -16.53 -13.97
C SER A 24 -5.56 -17.16 -13.39
N LYS A 25 -6.61 -17.37 -14.21
CA LYS A 25 -7.87 -17.98 -13.71
C LYS A 25 -7.68 -19.39 -13.15
N LYS A 26 -6.77 -20.17 -13.74
CA LYS A 26 -6.41 -21.52 -13.23
C LYS A 26 -5.69 -21.44 -11.89
N MET A 27 -4.84 -20.42 -11.70
CA MET A 27 -4.15 -20.14 -10.44
C MET A 27 -5.13 -19.65 -9.35
N GLU A 28 -6.12 -18.82 -9.70
CA GLU A 28 -7.17 -18.37 -8.78
C GLU A 28 -8.04 -19.53 -8.26
N GLY A 29 -8.46 -20.43 -9.16
CA GLY A 29 -9.22 -21.62 -8.80
C GLY A 29 -8.45 -22.57 -7.87
N LEU A 30 -7.17 -22.82 -8.18
CA LEU A 30 -6.32 -23.72 -7.40
C LEU A 30 -5.94 -23.15 -6.02
N LEU A 31 -5.70 -21.84 -5.91
CA LEU A 31 -5.42 -21.19 -4.63
C LEU A 31 -6.67 -21.13 -3.74
N SER A 32 -7.85 -20.96 -4.33
CA SER A 32 -9.13 -21.00 -3.63
C SER A 32 -9.52 -22.39 -3.11
N GLU A 33 -9.04 -23.47 -3.75
CA GLU A 33 -9.24 -24.85 -3.28
C GLU A 33 -8.25 -25.23 -2.16
N LEU A 34 -7.04 -24.64 -2.14
CA LEU A 34 -5.98 -24.98 -1.19
C LEU A 34 -6.04 -24.17 0.12
N PHE A 35 -6.62 -22.97 0.07
CA PHE A 35 -6.83 -22.10 1.21
C PHE A 35 -8.30 -21.68 1.18
N ASN A 36 -9.08 -22.10 2.19
CA ASN A 36 -10.53 -21.85 2.32
C ASN A 36 -10.94 -20.36 2.37
N GLY A 37 -10.01 -19.42 2.17
CA GLY A 37 -10.24 -18.00 2.04
C GLY A 37 -10.73 -17.59 0.65
N ASN A 38 -11.61 -16.60 0.61
CA ASN A 38 -12.08 -15.98 -0.61
C ASN A 38 -10.99 -15.04 -1.17
N TRP A 39 -10.14 -15.54 -2.06
CA TRP A 39 -9.01 -14.81 -2.68
C TRP A 39 -9.43 -13.67 -3.61
N SER A 40 -10.72 -13.57 -3.94
CA SER A 40 -11.27 -12.52 -4.80
C SER A 40 -10.90 -11.11 -4.32
N HIS A 41 -10.83 -10.87 -3.01
CA HIS A 41 -10.43 -9.55 -2.48
C HIS A 41 -8.97 -9.16 -2.78
N TYR A 42 -8.08 -10.12 -3.01
CA TYR A 42 -6.66 -9.88 -3.32
C TYR A 42 -6.41 -9.72 -4.83
N LEU A 43 -7.10 -10.53 -5.64
CA LEU A 43 -6.99 -10.50 -7.10
C LEU A 43 -7.68 -9.26 -7.69
N PHE A 44 -8.74 -8.76 -7.03
CA PHE A 44 -9.47 -7.56 -7.43
C PHE A 44 -8.93 -6.24 -6.82
N ARG A 45 -7.97 -6.27 -5.90
CA ARG A 45 -7.21 -5.08 -5.48
C ARG A 45 -5.92 -4.94 -6.27
N ARG A 46 -6.03 -4.92 -7.59
CA ARG A 46 -5.17 -4.05 -8.39
C ARG A 46 -5.95 -2.75 -8.59
N PRO A 47 -5.73 -1.68 -7.80
CA PRO A 47 -5.91 -0.36 -8.35
C PRO A 47 -4.95 -0.33 -9.54
N GLY A 48 -5.51 -0.40 -10.75
CA GLY A 48 -4.76 -0.14 -11.95
C GLY A 48 -4.24 1.28 -11.87
N LEU A 49 -3.05 1.47 -11.30
CA LEU A 49 -2.14 2.50 -11.78
C LEU A 49 -1.83 2.08 -13.21
N ARG A 50 -2.72 2.44 -14.14
CA ARG A 50 -2.40 2.51 -15.56
C ARG A 50 -1.05 3.20 -15.61
N ARG A 51 -0.02 2.51 -16.08
CA ARG A 51 1.25 3.14 -16.40
C ARG A 51 0.92 4.18 -17.47
N ALA A 52 0.79 5.43 -17.08
CA ALA A 52 0.90 6.52 -18.03
C ALA A 52 2.34 6.46 -18.57
N PRO A 53 2.54 6.32 -19.88
CA PRO A 53 3.87 6.43 -20.47
C PRO A 53 4.41 7.85 -20.18
N GLY A 54 5.65 7.95 -19.71
CA GLY A 54 6.31 9.23 -19.40
C GLY A 54 6.53 9.45 -17.90
N LEU A 55 7.50 8.76 -17.33
CA LEU A 55 7.93 8.89 -15.92
C LEU A 55 8.94 10.03 -15.69
N GLU A 56 9.34 10.73 -16.76
CA GLU A 56 10.18 11.93 -16.69
C GLU A 56 9.27 13.17 -16.62
N GLY A 57 8.82 13.53 -15.42
CA GLY A 57 8.03 14.75 -15.20
C GLY A 57 6.88 14.67 -14.19
N ALA A 58 6.57 13.49 -13.64
CA ALA A 58 5.42 13.33 -12.73
C ALA A 58 5.66 13.85 -11.30
N LEU A 59 6.90 13.81 -10.79
CA LEU A 59 7.27 14.52 -9.55
C LEU A 59 7.08 16.04 -9.72
N PHE A 60 7.30 16.55 -10.93
CA PHE A 60 7.29 17.97 -11.32
C PHE A 60 5.93 18.52 -11.77
N LYS A 61 4.85 17.72 -11.72
CA LYS A 61 3.50 18.30 -11.76
C LYS A 61 3.26 18.95 -10.40
N GLY A 62 3.30 20.29 -10.40
CA GLY A 62 3.04 21.09 -9.21
C GLY A 62 1.65 20.83 -8.64
N TRP A 63 1.47 21.19 -7.37
CA TRP A 63 0.20 21.02 -6.67
C TRP A 63 -0.94 21.70 -7.41
N THR A 64 -2.09 21.03 -7.54
CA THR A 64 -3.30 21.63 -8.14
C THR A 64 -3.99 22.64 -7.21
N PHE A 65 -3.35 23.05 -6.12
CA PHE A 65 -3.90 23.99 -5.16
C PHE A 65 -3.83 25.41 -5.74
N ASP A 66 -4.93 25.86 -6.35
CA ASP A 66 -5.14 27.27 -6.70
C ASP A 66 -6.31 27.84 -5.89
N PRO A 67 -6.02 28.52 -4.77
CA PRO A 67 -7.05 29.04 -3.90
C PRO A 67 -7.88 30.20 -4.51
N ASN A 68 -7.50 30.76 -5.67
CA ASN A 68 -8.36 31.71 -6.40
C ASN A 68 -9.48 31.04 -7.19
N GLN A 69 -9.37 29.74 -7.47
CA GLN A 69 -10.35 28.98 -8.26
C GLN A 69 -11.28 28.14 -7.40
N ILE A 70 -11.05 28.10 -6.08
CA ILE A 70 -11.85 27.31 -5.14
C ILE A 70 -13.14 28.06 -4.81
N ARG A 71 -14.28 27.41 -5.07
CA ARG A 71 -15.60 27.85 -4.62
C ARG A 71 -15.87 27.30 -3.21
N ASP A 72 -16.68 28.01 -2.43
CA ASP A 72 -16.95 27.69 -1.02
C ASP A 72 -17.53 26.28 -0.80
N ASP A 73 -18.15 25.68 -1.81
CA ASP A 73 -18.74 24.32 -1.80
C ASP A 73 -17.78 23.21 -2.27
N ASN A 74 -16.57 23.57 -2.73
CA ASN A 74 -15.66 22.65 -3.45
C ASN A 74 -14.50 22.09 -2.58
N TRP A 75 -14.46 22.42 -1.28
CA TRP A 75 -13.32 22.10 -0.41
C TRP A 75 -13.06 20.59 -0.27
N GLY A 76 -14.11 19.76 -0.20
CA GLY A 76 -13.96 18.31 -0.14
C GLY A 76 -13.27 17.73 -1.40
N MET A 77 -13.52 18.29 -2.59
CA MET A 77 -12.83 17.84 -3.82
C MET A 77 -11.39 18.32 -3.87
N VAL A 78 -11.11 19.54 -3.40
CA VAL A 78 -9.74 20.07 -3.30
C VAL A 78 -8.89 19.19 -2.38
N VAL A 79 -9.42 18.84 -1.20
CA VAL A 79 -8.73 17.97 -0.24
C VAL A 79 -8.49 16.59 -0.82
N LYS A 80 -9.49 15.98 -1.46
CA LYS A 80 -9.32 14.69 -2.15
C LYS A 80 -8.24 14.76 -3.24
N SER A 81 -8.18 15.86 -4.00
CA SER A 81 -7.14 16.06 -5.02
C SER A 81 -5.74 16.17 -4.40
N LEU A 82 -5.61 16.89 -3.28
CA LEU A 82 -4.36 17.01 -2.53
C LEU A 82 -3.89 15.66 -1.96
N ILE A 83 -4.80 14.89 -1.36
CA ILE A 83 -4.52 13.53 -0.86
C ILE A 83 -4.02 12.64 -2.00
N TYR A 84 -4.73 12.65 -3.14
CA TYR A 84 -4.34 11.86 -4.30
C TYR A 84 -2.95 12.24 -4.84
N GLN A 85 -2.66 13.54 -4.96
CA GLN A 85 -1.33 14.01 -5.37
C GLN A 85 -0.24 13.67 -4.36
N SER A 86 -0.54 13.78 -3.08
CA SER A 86 0.37 13.43 -1.99
C SER A 86 0.73 11.95 -2.03
N LEU A 87 -0.26 11.04 -2.10
CA LEU A 87 -0.03 9.60 -2.23
C LEU A 87 0.77 9.24 -3.49
N ASN A 88 0.52 9.93 -4.61
CA ASN A 88 1.32 9.75 -5.82
C ASN A 88 2.78 10.17 -5.60
N LYS A 89 3.04 11.34 -4.98
CA LYS A 89 4.40 11.81 -4.68
C LYS A 89 5.12 10.87 -3.72
N VAL A 90 4.46 10.39 -2.66
CA VAL A 90 4.99 9.37 -1.74
C VAL A 90 5.32 8.07 -2.49
N GLY A 91 4.44 7.63 -3.39
CA GLY A 91 4.63 6.43 -4.21
C GLY A 91 5.77 6.55 -5.25
N LEU A 92 6.28 7.76 -5.49
CA LEU A 92 7.42 8.00 -6.39
C LEU A 92 8.76 7.99 -5.66
N ILE A 93 8.78 7.98 -4.32
CA ILE A 93 10.03 7.86 -3.56
C ILE A 93 10.65 6.48 -3.84
N PRO A 94 11.88 6.39 -4.36
CA PRO A 94 12.54 5.11 -4.56
C PRO A 94 12.72 4.38 -3.24
N PHE A 95 12.51 3.06 -3.24
CA PHE A 95 12.67 2.24 -2.04
C PHE A 95 14.09 2.40 -1.46
N GLU A 96 15.11 2.48 -2.32
CA GLU A 96 16.51 2.67 -1.94
C GLU A 96 16.72 3.97 -1.15
N ALA A 97 16.01 5.05 -1.52
CA ALA A 97 16.10 6.31 -0.78
C ALA A 97 15.58 6.17 0.65
N LEU A 98 14.49 5.40 0.84
CA LEU A 98 13.93 5.10 2.16
C LEU A 98 14.86 4.17 2.97
N VAL A 99 15.56 3.25 2.30
CA VAL A 99 16.59 2.42 2.94
C VAL A 99 17.75 3.27 3.45
N GLU A 100 18.25 4.22 2.66
CA GLU A 100 19.31 5.13 3.12
C GLU A 100 18.82 6.04 4.26
N LEU A 101 17.57 6.50 4.21
CA LEU A 101 16.97 7.25 5.32
C LEU A 101 16.86 6.41 6.60
N SER A 102 16.60 5.10 6.49
CA SER A 102 16.61 4.20 7.66
C SER A 102 17.98 4.14 8.36
N ARG A 103 19.07 4.44 7.64
CA ARG A 103 20.46 4.59 8.13
C ARG A 103 20.79 6.01 8.60
N GLY A 104 19.84 6.93 8.48
CA GLY A 104 20.01 8.34 8.82
C GLY A 104 20.51 9.22 7.69
N GLN A 105 20.60 8.72 6.44
CA GLN A 105 21.07 9.51 5.30
C GLN A 105 19.91 10.05 4.47
N VAL A 106 19.84 11.38 4.32
CA VAL A 106 18.84 12.05 3.46
C VAL A 106 19.38 12.17 2.04
N THR A 107 18.79 11.43 1.11
CA THR A 107 19.19 11.43 -0.32
C THR A 107 18.70 12.70 -1.04
N PRO A 108 19.25 13.04 -2.21
CA PRO A 108 18.74 14.14 -3.03
C PRO A 108 17.25 13.99 -3.35
N THR A 109 16.80 12.79 -3.73
CA THR A 109 15.38 12.53 -4.04
C THR A 109 14.45 12.78 -2.85
N LEU A 110 14.90 12.50 -1.63
CA LEU A 110 14.13 12.83 -0.43
C LEU A 110 14.11 14.34 -0.18
N ARG A 111 15.18 15.08 -0.50
CA ARG A 111 15.17 16.54 -0.43
C ARG A 111 14.18 17.11 -1.43
N ASP A 112 14.20 16.66 -2.68
CA ASP A 112 13.25 17.09 -3.70
C ASP A 112 11.80 16.82 -3.25
N PHE A 113 11.55 15.64 -2.65
CA PHE A 113 10.24 15.32 -2.05
C PHE A 113 9.86 16.31 -0.94
N LEU A 114 10.76 16.63 -0.01
CA LEU A 114 10.49 17.57 1.08
C LEU A 114 10.23 18.99 0.54
N GLU A 115 11.01 19.42 -0.46
CA GLU A 115 10.86 20.72 -1.12
C GLU A 115 9.48 20.87 -1.76
N GLU A 116 8.92 19.82 -2.36
CA GLU A 116 7.56 19.86 -2.91
C GLU A 116 6.50 20.18 -1.84
N TYR A 117 6.59 19.61 -0.65
CA TYR A 117 5.64 19.92 0.43
C TYR A 117 5.89 21.31 1.05
N GLU A 118 7.14 21.77 1.07
CA GLU A 118 7.49 23.15 1.44
C GLU A 118 6.95 24.19 0.47
N LEU A 119 6.91 23.87 -0.83
CA LEU A 119 6.24 24.69 -1.84
C LEU A 119 4.74 24.77 -1.58
N LEU A 120 4.07 23.66 -1.28
CA LEU A 120 2.65 23.65 -0.91
C LEU A 120 2.38 24.48 0.34
N TYR A 121 3.18 24.29 1.40
CA TYR A 121 3.10 25.09 2.62
C TYR A 121 3.18 26.59 2.27
N SER A 122 4.18 26.97 1.49
CA SER A 122 4.40 28.36 1.09
C SER A 122 3.24 28.92 0.25
N GLN A 123 2.67 28.12 -0.66
CA GLN A 123 1.47 28.48 -1.44
C GLN A 123 0.27 28.75 -0.54
N ILE A 124 -0.01 27.86 0.42
CA ILE A 124 -1.12 28.02 1.39
C ILE A 124 -0.89 29.27 2.23
N CYS A 125 0.28 29.40 2.88
CA CYS A 125 0.57 30.53 3.76
C CYS A 125 0.55 31.86 3.01
N SER A 126 1.20 31.95 1.85
CA SER A 126 1.26 33.21 1.08
C SER A 126 -0.11 33.69 0.62
N PHE A 127 -1.01 32.78 0.28
CA PHE A 127 -2.37 33.13 -0.10
C PHE A 127 -3.15 33.74 1.07
N TYR A 128 -3.14 33.08 2.23
CA TYR A 128 -3.94 33.52 3.37
C TYR A 128 -3.31 34.68 4.15
N VAL A 129 -1.99 34.80 4.19
CA VAL A 129 -1.31 35.96 4.81
C VAL A 129 -1.55 37.25 4.03
N LYS A 130 -1.66 37.19 2.69
CA LYS A 130 -1.97 38.36 1.85
C LYS A 130 -3.45 38.76 1.91
N ARG A 131 -4.33 37.92 2.48
CA ARG A 131 -5.78 38.17 2.61
C ARG A 131 -6.29 37.87 4.03
N PRO A 132 -5.74 38.50 5.09
CA PRO A 132 -6.05 38.16 6.47
C PRO A 132 -7.47 38.56 6.91
N TYR A 133 -8.12 39.50 6.20
CA TYR A 133 -9.41 40.10 6.59
C TYR A 133 -10.63 39.58 5.82
N SER A 134 -10.49 38.59 4.92
CA SER A 134 -11.71 37.88 4.50
C SER A 134 -12.11 36.99 5.69
N MET A 135 -13.26 37.25 6.31
CA MET A 135 -13.83 36.40 7.38
C MET A 135 -13.91 34.91 7.00
N LYS A 136 -13.76 34.59 5.71
CA LYS A 136 -13.76 33.24 5.14
C LYS A 136 -12.39 32.53 5.24
N SER A 137 -11.28 33.25 5.41
CA SER A 137 -9.92 32.67 5.41
C SER A 137 -9.67 31.67 6.54
N GLY A 138 -10.11 31.98 7.77
CA GLY A 138 -10.07 31.04 8.89
C GLY A 138 -11.03 29.86 8.73
N GLY A 139 -12.21 30.09 8.11
CA GLY A 139 -13.19 29.04 7.84
C GLY A 139 -12.70 28.02 6.82
N HIS A 140 -12.07 28.46 5.72
CA HIS A 140 -11.57 27.58 4.66
C HIS A 140 -10.44 26.66 5.13
N LEU A 141 -9.47 27.20 5.88
CA LEU A 141 -8.39 26.41 6.46
C LEU A 141 -8.90 25.42 7.50
N SER A 142 -9.91 25.82 8.29
CA SER A 142 -10.57 24.92 9.24
C SER A 142 -11.30 23.78 8.53
N LEU A 143 -12.00 24.04 7.42
CA LEU A 143 -12.65 23.02 6.60
C LEU A 143 -11.64 22.07 5.95
N MET A 144 -10.52 22.59 5.44
CA MET A 144 -9.43 21.75 4.89
C MET A 144 -8.88 20.81 5.97
N LYS A 145 -8.65 21.34 7.18
CA LYS A 145 -8.20 20.56 8.33
C LYS A 145 -9.22 19.48 8.70
N GLU A 146 -10.48 19.84 8.86
CA GLU A 146 -11.58 18.92 9.21
C GLU A 146 -11.67 17.76 8.20
N HIS A 147 -11.62 18.04 6.90
CA HIS A 147 -11.61 16.99 5.88
C HIS A 147 -10.36 16.10 5.90
N LEU A 148 -9.20 16.62 6.30
CA LEU A 148 -7.98 15.81 6.41
C LEU A 148 -7.95 14.94 7.68
N GLU A 149 -8.64 15.39 8.74
CA GLU A 149 -8.85 14.64 9.98
C GLU A 149 -9.90 13.54 9.84
N ASP A 150 -10.81 13.65 8.86
CA ASP A 150 -11.73 12.56 8.51
C ASP A 150 -10.93 11.31 8.12
N LYS A 151 -10.99 10.34 9.04
CA LYS A 151 -10.28 9.07 8.89
C LYS A 151 -10.70 8.37 7.60
N THR A 152 -11.96 8.46 7.19
CA THR A 152 -12.51 7.72 6.04
C THR A 152 -11.88 8.06 4.70
N ILE A 153 -11.16 9.18 4.60
CA ILE A 153 -10.60 9.70 3.34
C ILE A 153 -9.16 9.22 3.11
N GLY A 154 -8.52 8.56 4.10
CA GLY A 154 -7.22 7.90 3.92
C GLY A 154 -6.06 8.86 3.63
N ALA A 155 -6.11 10.09 4.16
CA ALA A 155 -5.03 11.07 4.00
C ALA A 155 -3.71 10.57 4.63
N ASP A 156 -2.61 10.66 3.88
CA ASP A 156 -1.29 10.35 4.41
C ASP A 156 -0.85 11.39 5.47
N PRO A 157 0.08 11.02 6.37
CA PRO A 157 0.55 11.90 7.43
C PRO A 157 1.25 13.16 6.88
N PHE A 158 1.85 13.10 5.69
CA PHE A 158 2.66 14.21 5.16
C PHE A 158 1.79 15.39 4.75
N ILE A 159 0.70 15.14 4.01
CA ILE A 159 -0.25 16.21 3.65
C ILE A 159 -0.98 16.77 4.87
N ARG A 160 -1.32 15.91 5.84
CA ARG A 160 -1.91 16.33 7.12
C ARG A 160 -0.97 17.27 7.87
N THR A 161 0.30 16.90 8.00
CA THR A 161 1.32 17.70 8.68
C THR A 161 1.46 19.08 8.03
N VAL A 162 1.63 19.14 6.71
CA VAL A 162 1.84 20.39 5.97
C VAL A 162 0.64 21.33 6.02
N VAL A 163 -0.58 20.82 5.84
CA VAL A 163 -1.78 21.66 5.92
C VAL A 163 -1.98 22.16 7.34
N GLN A 164 -1.79 21.31 8.35
CA GLN A 164 -1.94 21.71 9.75
C GLN A 164 -0.87 22.75 10.16
N ASP A 165 0.38 22.62 9.72
CA ASP A 165 1.43 23.62 9.96
C ASP A 165 1.09 24.96 9.29
N ALA A 166 0.55 24.90 8.06
CA ALA A 166 0.12 26.10 7.36
C ALA A 166 -1.06 26.79 8.06
N CYS A 167 -2.03 26.02 8.57
CA CYS A 167 -3.13 26.52 9.40
C CYS A 167 -2.61 27.20 10.67
N ASP A 168 -1.72 26.53 11.41
CA ASP A 168 -1.17 27.05 12.67
C ASP A 168 -0.35 28.33 12.45
N TYR A 169 0.39 28.42 11.34
CA TYR A 169 1.09 29.64 10.95
C TYR A 169 0.14 30.78 10.57
N VAL A 170 -0.90 30.50 9.77
CA VAL A 170 -1.82 31.55 9.31
C VAL A 170 -2.63 32.11 10.48
N VAL A 171 -3.20 31.23 11.31
CA VAL A 171 -4.13 31.57 12.41
C VAL A 171 -3.39 32.03 13.65
N ASN A 172 -2.41 31.24 14.12
CA ASN A 172 -1.75 31.46 15.41
C ASN A 172 -0.38 32.14 15.28
N LYS A 173 0.09 32.45 14.06
CA LYS A 173 1.46 32.90 13.79
C LYS A 173 2.53 31.95 14.34
N HIS A 174 2.17 30.68 14.47
CA HIS A 174 3.10 29.66 14.92
C HIS A 174 4.10 29.34 13.81
N THR A 175 5.38 29.54 14.05
CA THR A 175 6.43 29.41 13.02
C THR A 175 7.13 28.05 13.03
N ARG A 176 6.86 27.20 14.02
CA ARG A 176 7.50 25.89 14.10
C ARG A 176 6.84 24.95 13.09
N LYS A 177 7.60 24.56 12.08
CA LYS A 177 7.25 23.48 11.17
C LYS A 177 7.58 22.14 11.81
N ARG A 178 6.70 21.17 11.64
CA ARG A 178 6.97 19.76 11.94
C ARG A 178 7.88 19.19 10.86
N ASP A 179 8.74 18.27 11.28
CA ASP A 179 9.71 17.64 10.40
C ASP A 179 9.06 16.44 9.68
N LEU A 180 8.78 16.60 8.38
CA LEU A 180 8.25 15.51 7.55
C LEU A 180 9.19 14.30 7.47
N VAL A 181 10.50 14.50 7.74
CA VAL A 181 11.45 13.38 7.85
C VAL A 181 11.09 12.51 9.04
N GLU A 182 10.59 13.08 10.13
CA GLU A 182 10.15 12.31 11.30
C GLU A 182 8.90 11.49 10.98
N ASP A 183 7.96 12.02 10.20
CA ASP A 183 6.81 11.25 9.71
C ASP A 183 7.27 10.07 8.83
N LEU A 184 8.23 10.30 7.92
CA LEU A 184 8.81 9.23 7.09
C LEU A 184 9.53 8.17 7.95
N ARG A 185 10.21 8.60 9.02
CA ARG A 185 10.85 7.71 10.00
C ARG A 185 9.81 6.88 10.73
N HIS A 186 8.81 7.52 11.32
CA HIS A 186 7.79 6.85 12.11
C HIS A 186 7.04 5.78 11.29
N PHE A 187 6.50 6.17 10.14
CA PHE A 187 5.61 5.31 9.38
C PHE A 187 6.31 4.30 8.49
N ILE A 188 7.53 4.60 7.98
CA ILE A 188 8.16 3.77 6.95
C ILE A 188 9.54 3.30 7.37
N THR A 189 10.46 4.21 7.70
CA THR A 189 11.89 3.84 7.75
C THR A 189 12.37 3.27 9.08
N ASN A 190 11.72 3.57 10.20
CA ASN A 190 11.98 2.90 11.48
C ASN A 190 11.61 1.40 11.39
N PRO A 191 10.42 1.00 10.90
CA PRO A 191 10.13 -0.42 10.65
C PRO A 191 11.14 -1.11 9.73
N LEU A 192 11.65 -0.43 8.71
CA LEU A 192 12.67 -0.98 7.81
C LEU A 192 14.03 -1.18 8.49
N ARG A 193 14.37 -0.33 9.47
CA ARG A 193 15.67 -0.35 10.15
C ARG A 193 15.92 -1.73 10.77
N ASP A 194 14.95 -2.24 11.53
CA ASP A 194 15.12 -3.49 12.27
C ASP A 194 15.34 -4.69 11.33
N GLN A 195 14.75 -4.67 10.14
CA GLN A 195 14.78 -5.80 9.21
C GLN A 195 15.98 -5.76 8.24
N LEU A 196 16.48 -4.56 7.93
CA LEU A 196 17.54 -4.36 6.93
C LEU A 196 18.93 -4.18 7.53
N HIS A 197 19.04 -3.90 8.82
CA HIS A 197 20.34 -3.79 9.52
C HIS A 197 20.65 -5.01 10.40
N GLU A 198 19.79 -6.02 10.40
CA GLU A 198 20.12 -7.31 10.97
C GLU A 198 21.31 -7.94 10.21
N TYR A 199 22.25 -8.54 10.95
CA TYR A 199 23.42 -9.19 10.35
C TYR A 199 23.01 -10.49 9.66
N VAL A 200 22.71 -10.41 8.37
CA VAL A 200 22.33 -11.55 7.51
C VAL A 200 23.21 -11.63 6.26
N PRO A 201 23.37 -12.83 5.67
CA PRO A 201 24.00 -12.98 4.36
C PRO A 201 23.44 -12.03 3.31
N HIS A 202 24.32 -11.48 2.46
CA HIS A 202 23.96 -10.44 1.48
C HIS A 202 22.82 -10.86 0.53
N ASN A 203 22.81 -12.13 0.11
CA ASN A 203 21.75 -12.68 -0.73
C ASN A 203 20.37 -12.68 -0.04
N ILE A 204 20.32 -12.92 1.27
CA ILE A 204 19.08 -12.86 2.06
C ILE A 204 18.61 -11.42 2.17
N LEU A 205 19.53 -10.49 2.46
CA LEU A 205 19.21 -9.06 2.51
C LEU A 205 18.63 -8.55 1.19
N LEU A 206 19.21 -8.94 0.04
CA LEU A 206 18.68 -8.58 -1.27
C LEU A 206 17.26 -9.11 -1.51
N ARG A 207 16.97 -10.34 -1.07
CA ARG A 207 15.63 -10.95 -1.16
C ARG A 207 14.62 -10.22 -0.26
N ARG A 208 14.99 -9.91 0.98
CA ARG A 208 14.16 -9.08 1.89
C ARG A 208 13.84 -7.73 1.28
N LYS A 209 14.85 -7.03 0.73
CA LYS A 209 14.65 -5.73 0.06
C LYS A 209 13.63 -5.81 -1.08
N LYS A 210 13.70 -6.84 -1.93
CA LYS A 210 12.75 -7.03 -3.03
C LYS A 210 11.30 -7.19 -2.53
N VAL A 211 11.08 -8.05 -1.52
CA VAL A 211 9.75 -8.27 -0.94
C VAL A 211 9.22 -7.00 -0.28
N LEU A 212 10.06 -6.32 0.49
CA LEU A 212 9.69 -5.09 1.17
C LEU A 212 9.36 -3.95 0.20
N ALA A 213 10.06 -3.85 -0.93
CA ALA A 213 9.75 -2.87 -1.98
C ALA A 213 8.36 -3.11 -2.59
N VAL A 214 8.02 -4.36 -2.89
CA VAL A 214 6.68 -4.74 -3.39
C VAL A 214 5.61 -4.42 -2.34
N ARG A 215 5.84 -4.82 -1.09
CA ARG A 215 4.91 -4.56 0.00
C ARG A 215 4.69 -3.08 0.26
N LEU A 216 5.75 -2.28 0.26
CA LEU A 216 5.66 -0.84 0.49
C LEU A 216 4.82 -0.17 -0.59
N LYS A 217 4.99 -0.57 -1.85
CA LYS A 217 4.17 -0.07 -2.95
C LYS A 217 2.69 -0.38 -2.75
N ALA A 218 2.38 -1.60 -2.30
CA ALA A 218 1.00 -1.99 -1.95
C ALA A 218 0.47 -1.19 -0.75
N TYR A 219 1.29 -0.97 0.28
CA TYR A 219 0.94 -0.17 1.47
C TYR A 219 0.60 1.28 1.10
N ILE A 220 1.39 1.93 0.25
CA ILE A 220 1.13 3.31 -0.20
C ILE A 220 -0.10 3.38 -1.11
N SER A 221 -0.30 2.37 -1.97
CA SER A 221 -1.38 2.37 -2.96
C SER A 221 -2.73 1.89 -2.42
N ASP A 222 -2.76 1.35 -1.19
CA ASP A 222 -4.00 0.86 -0.59
C ASP A 222 -4.85 2.05 -0.12
N ALA A 223 -5.97 2.30 -0.81
CA ALA A 223 -6.92 3.34 -0.45
C ALA A 223 -7.57 3.12 0.93
N SER A 224 -7.48 1.90 1.49
CA SER A 224 -7.90 1.60 2.86
C SER A 224 -6.76 1.69 3.87
N ASN A 225 -5.54 2.03 3.45
CA ASN A 225 -4.47 2.37 4.37
C ASN A 225 -4.76 3.74 5.00
N MET A 226 -5.19 3.68 6.26
CA MET A 226 -5.55 4.86 7.04
C MET A 226 -4.33 5.57 7.64
N TRP A 227 -3.12 5.02 7.42
CA TRP A 227 -1.88 5.44 8.08
C TRP A 227 -2.03 5.47 9.62
N ASP A 228 -2.89 4.63 10.18
CA ASP A 228 -3.05 4.46 11.64
C ASP A 228 -1.96 3.54 12.22
N LYS A 229 -1.29 2.77 11.37
CA LYS A 229 -0.23 1.84 11.74
C LYS A 229 1.00 2.04 10.85
N PRO A 230 2.22 1.94 11.42
CA PRO A 230 3.44 1.89 10.64
C PRO A 230 3.46 0.73 9.64
N PHE A 231 4.27 0.89 8.60
CA PHE A 231 4.57 -0.12 7.60
C PHE A 231 5.00 -1.44 8.25
N ASP A 232 4.33 -2.54 7.88
CA ASP A 232 4.71 -3.89 8.32
C ASP A 232 5.90 -4.42 7.54
N SER A 233 7.08 -4.32 8.15
CA SER A 233 8.34 -4.80 7.60
C SER A 233 8.61 -6.29 7.85
N SER A 234 7.69 -7.03 8.48
CA SER A 234 7.94 -8.43 8.84
C SER A 234 8.24 -9.33 7.63
N THR A 235 9.41 -9.98 7.63
CA THR A 235 9.81 -10.93 6.57
C THR A 235 9.78 -12.39 7.03
N THR A 236 9.07 -12.71 8.12
CA THR A 236 9.10 -14.04 8.76
C THR A 236 8.85 -15.20 7.80
N PHE A 237 7.85 -15.13 6.92
CA PHE A 237 7.58 -16.21 5.97
C PHE A 237 8.75 -16.40 4.99
N LEU A 238 9.30 -15.30 4.46
CA LEU A 238 10.47 -15.36 3.57
C LEU A 238 11.65 -15.99 4.31
N ASP A 239 11.96 -15.54 5.52
CA ASP A 239 13.09 -16.03 6.30
C ASP A 239 12.96 -17.53 6.60
N GLU A 240 11.75 -17.98 6.97
CA GLU A 240 11.47 -19.41 7.18
C GLU A 240 11.57 -20.20 5.89
N TYR A 241 11.07 -19.68 4.78
CA TYR A 241 11.18 -20.31 3.47
C TYR A 241 12.64 -20.47 3.02
N LEU A 242 13.49 -19.48 3.29
CA LEU A 242 14.90 -19.53 2.94
C LEU A 242 15.73 -20.45 3.85
N SER A 243 15.23 -20.76 5.05
CA SER A 243 16.00 -21.46 6.09
C SER A 243 15.53 -22.89 6.33
N LEU A 244 14.31 -23.24 5.93
CA LEU A 244 13.68 -24.53 6.21
C LEU A 244 13.44 -25.34 4.94
N GLU A 245 13.60 -26.66 5.07
CA GLU A 245 13.09 -27.60 4.06
C GLU A 245 11.57 -27.46 3.91
N PRO A 246 11.00 -27.67 2.70
CA PRO A 246 9.57 -27.44 2.43
C PRO A 246 8.63 -28.15 3.42
N ARG A 247 8.99 -29.37 3.84
CA ARG A 247 8.20 -30.11 4.83
C ARG A 247 8.24 -29.50 6.22
N ALA A 248 9.40 -29.04 6.68
CA ALA A 248 9.53 -28.40 7.98
C ALA A 248 8.77 -27.06 8.02
N LEU A 249 8.80 -26.30 6.93
CA LEU A 249 7.97 -25.11 6.77
C LEU A 249 6.47 -25.45 6.83
N ALA A 250 6.03 -26.47 6.08
CA ALA A 250 4.64 -26.92 6.09
C ALA A 250 4.17 -27.38 7.49
N GLU A 251 5.01 -28.11 8.22
CA GLU A 251 4.74 -28.54 9.59
C GLU A 251 4.60 -27.33 10.53
N ARG A 252 5.46 -26.32 10.39
CA ARG A 252 5.38 -25.09 11.19
C ARG A 252 4.11 -24.30 10.91
N ILE A 253 3.79 -24.07 9.63
CA ILE A 253 2.54 -23.39 9.23
C ILE A 253 1.34 -24.14 9.80
N THR A 254 1.28 -25.45 9.59
CA THR A 254 0.18 -26.30 10.04
C THR A 254 0.03 -26.31 11.57
N LYS A 255 1.13 -26.36 12.31
CA LYS A 255 1.12 -26.35 13.77
C LYS A 255 0.57 -25.04 14.34
N VAL A 256 0.96 -23.91 13.77
CA VAL A 256 0.46 -22.60 14.22
C VAL A 256 -1.02 -22.45 13.87
N ASP A 257 -1.42 -22.83 12.65
CA ASP A 257 -2.82 -22.80 12.23
C ASP A 257 -3.67 -23.68 13.16
N HIS A 258 -3.24 -24.92 13.43
CA HIS A 258 -3.93 -25.84 14.34
C HIS A 258 -4.12 -25.27 15.75
N HIS A 259 -3.09 -24.60 16.28
CA HIS A 259 -3.18 -23.95 17.58
C HIS A 259 -4.23 -22.83 17.60
N LEU A 260 -4.37 -22.07 16.52
CA LEU A 260 -5.38 -21.02 16.41
C LEU A 260 -6.78 -21.60 16.21
N TYR A 261 -6.94 -22.62 15.37
CA TYR A 261 -8.20 -23.32 15.18
C TYR A 261 -8.74 -23.91 16.50
N ARG A 262 -7.86 -24.48 17.34
CA ARG A 262 -8.24 -25.01 18.66
C ARG A 262 -8.78 -23.96 19.65
N LYS A 263 -8.51 -22.67 19.42
CA LYS A 263 -9.05 -21.58 20.26
C LYS A 263 -10.46 -21.18 19.86
N LEU A 264 -10.90 -21.54 18.66
CA LEU A 264 -12.24 -21.19 18.18
C LEU A 264 -13.31 -21.90 19.01
N LYS A 265 -14.28 -21.12 19.46
CA LYS A 265 -15.50 -21.59 20.12
C LYS A 265 -16.69 -21.20 19.25
N VAL A 266 -17.85 -21.81 19.50
CA VAL A 266 -19.10 -21.45 18.80
C VAL A 266 -19.39 -19.94 18.89
N SER A 267 -19.10 -19.33 20.05
CA SER A 267 -19.24 -17.88 20.26
C SER A 267 -18.31 -17.04 19.37
N SER A 268 -17.13 -17.56 18.98
CA SER A 268 -16.21 -16.86 18.07
C SER A 268 -16.85 -16.59 16.70
N PHE A 269 -17.81 -17.41 16.26
CA PHE A 269 -18.49 -17.27 14.98
C PHE A 269 -19.71 -16.35 15.05
N LEU A 270 -20.39 -16.29 16.19
CA LEU A 270 -21.61 -15.49 16.37
C LEU A 270 -21.31 -14.00 16.46
N GLU A 271 -20.18 -13.62 17.06
CA GLU A 271 -19.84 -12.21 17.35
C GLU A 271 -18.64 -11.70 16.55
N LYS A 272 -18.17 -12.45 15.53
CA LYS A 272 -16.85 -12.21 14.89
C LYS A 272 -15.75 -12.00 15.94
N GLY A 273 -15.67 -12.94 16.89
CA GLY A 273 -14.79 -12.84 18.05
C GLY A 273 -13.30 -12.68 17.66
N GLN A 274 -12.52 -12.15 18.59
CA GLN A 274 -11.10 -11.84 18.41
C GLN A 274 -10.27 -13.01 17.84
N ASP A 275 -10.58 -14.25 18.24
CA ASP A 275 -9.90 -15.45 17.76
C ASP A 275 -10.13 -15.71 16.27
N LEU A 276 -11.37 -15.49 15.79
CA LEU A 276 -11.71 -15.64 14.37
C LEU A 276 -11.02 -14.55 13.53
N GLN A 277 -11.02 -13.31 14.00
CA GLN A 277 -10.32 -12.20 13.34
C GLN A 277 -8.80 -12.45 13.28
N THR A 278 -8.23 -13.00 14.34
CA THR A 278 -6.80 -13.35 14.39
C THR A 278 -6.46 -14.41 13.34
N LEU A 279 -7.31 -15.43 13.18
CA LEU A 279 -7.11 -16.48 12.18
C LEU A 279 -7.24 -15.92 10.76
N GLN A 280 -8.26 -15.10 10.49
CA GLN A 280 -8.44 -14.44 9.20
C GLN A 280 -7.25 -13.52 8.86
N GLN A 281 -6.78 -12.73 9.83
CA GLN A 281 -5.63 -11.84 9.61
C GLN A 281 -4.36 -12.63 9.33
N ARG A 282 -4.16 -13.77 10.00
CA ARG A 282 -3.03 -14.65 9.73
C ARG A 282 -3.09 -15.21 8.31
N GLU A 283 -4.24 -15.71 7.88
CA GLU A 283 -4.44 -16.23 6.52
C GLU A 283 -4.10 -15.15 5.50
N ILE A 284 -4.67 -13.95 5.65
CA ILE A 284 -4.38 -12.78 4.79
C ILE A 284 -2.88 -12.46 4.75
N ASN A 285 -2.20 -12.47 5.89
CA ASN A 285 -0.77 -12.14 5.97
C ASN A 285 0.11 -13.20 5.32
N LEU A 286 -0.22 -14.50 5.49
CA LEU A 286 0.51 -15.59 4.85
C LEU A 286 0.33 -15.54 3.34
N THR A 287 -0.92 -15.42 2.88
CA THR A 287 -1.29 -15.20 1.49
C THR A 287 -0.50 -14.04 0.87
N ARG A 288 -0.52 -12.87 1.52
CA ARG A 288 0.24 -11.70 1.10
C ARG A 288 1.72 -12.04 0.92
N SER A 289 2.33 -12.65 1.93
CA SER A 289 3.77 -12.95 1.92
C SER A 289 4.17 -13.91 0.80
N VAL A 290 3.34 -14.93 0.52
CA VAL A 290 3.54 -15.86 -0.61
C VAL A 290 3.47 -15.11 -1.94
N MET A 291 2.46 -14.26 -2.12
CA MET A 291 2.28 -13.47 -3.34
C MET A 291 3.45 -12.51 -3.58
N GLU A 292 3.91 -11.81 -2.54
CA GLU A 292 5.07 -10.92 -2.65
C GLU A 292 6.35 -11.70 -3.05
N CYS A 293 6.51 -12.92 -2.54
CA CYS A 293 7.64 -13.79 -2.93
C CYS A 293 7.52 -14.29 -4.37
N LEU A 294 6.31 -14.51 -4.89
CA LEU A 294 6.07 -14.85 -6.30
C LEU A 294 6.32 -13.65 -7.21
N ASP A 295 5.80 -12.47 -6.86
CA ASP A 295 5.98 -11.22 -7.64
C ASP A 295 7.46 -10.83 -7.75
N THR A 296 8.26 -11.18 -6.75
CA THR A 296 9.71 -10.96 -6.73
C THR A 296 10.54 -12.10 -7.30
N GLN A 297 9.88 -13.17 -7.79
CA GLN A 297 10.49 -14.39 -8.35
C GLN A 297 11.44 -15.10 -7.38
N ILE A 298 11.26 -14.90 -6.07
CA ILE A 298 11.96 -15.66 -5.03
C ILE A 298 11.35 -17.05 -4.93
N LEU A 299 10.03 -17.11 -5.03
CA LEU A 299 9.25 -18.33 -5.22
C LEU A 299 8.82 -18.46 -6.67
N ASN A 300 8.65 -19.70 -7.11
CA ASN A 300 7.90 -20.01 -8.31
C ASN A 300 6.59 -20.76 -7.98
N VAL A 301 5.70 -20.84 -8.96
CA VAL A 301 4.37 -21.44 -8.79
C VAL A 301 4.45 -22.92 -8.41
N GLU A 302 5.43 -23.65 -8.96
CA GLU A 302 5.62 -25.08 -8.67
C GLU A 302 6.01 -25.31 -7.20
N GLN A 303 6.92 -24.49 -6.66
CA GLN A 303 7.34 -24.54 -5.26
C GLN A 303 6.18 -24.23 -4.30
N VAL A 304 5.33 -23.26 -4.65
CA VAL A 304 4.12 -22.96 -3.86
C VAL A 304 3.15 -24.13 -3.90
N PHE A 305 2.98 -24.77 -5.06
CA PHE A 305 2.11 -25.92 -5.22
C PHE A 305 2.59 -27.13 -4.40
N GLU A 306 3.89 -27.43 -4.43
CA GLU A 306 4.47 -28.49 -3.62
C GLU A 306 4.31 -28.21 -2.12
N LEU A 307 4.57 -26.98 -1.67
CA LEU A 307 4.35 -26.60 -0.28
C LEU A 307 2.89 -26.81 0.14
N ALA A 308 1.93 -26.41 -0.72
CA ALA A 308 0.52 -26.56 -0.45
C ALA A 308 0.08 -28.03 -0.39
N LYS A 309 0.62 -28.90 -1.26
CA LYS A 309 0.39 -30.36 -1.18
C LYS A 309 0.85 -30.94 0.15
N VAL A 310 2.04 -30.54 0.61
CA VAL A 310 2.58 -31.02 1.89
C VAL A 310 1.70 -30.55 3.04
N ILE A 311 1.26 -29.29 3.04
CA ILE A 311 0.31 -28.76 4.04
C ILE A 311 -1.00 -29.54 4.03
N SER A 312 -1.59 -29.79 2.85
CA SER A 312 -2.83 -30.57 2.73
C SER A 312 -2.68 -31.99 3.28
N THR A 313 -1.56 -32.65 2.96
CA THR A 313 -1.25 -33.98 3.49
C THR A 313 -1.14 -33.97 5.01
N LEU A 314 -0.49 -32.96 5.60
CA LEU A 314 -0.38 -32.81 7.05
C LEU A 314 -1.74 -32.54 7.70
N ARG A 315 -2.55 -31.62 7.15
CA ARG A 315 -3.89 -31.32 7.66
C ARG A 315 -4.80 -32.54 7.65
N SER A 316 -4.74 -33.38 6.61
CA SER A 316 -5.50 -34.65 6.57
C SER A 316 -5.10 -35.64 7.67
N ARG A 317 -3.87 -35.55 8.20
CA ARG A 317 -3.40 -36.36 9.33
C ARG A 317 -3.79 -35.74 10.67
N TYR A 318 -3.76 -34.42 10.80
CA TYR A 318 -4.16 -33.72 12.02
C TYR A 318 -5.69 -33.69 12.23
N GLY A 319 -6.49 -33.70 11.17
CA GLY A 319 -7.96 -33.76 11.24
C GLY A 319 -8.54 -35.16 11.49
N LYS A 320 -7.69 -36.18 11.68
CA LYS A 320 -8.09 -37.54 12.08
C LYS A 320 -8.08 -37.76 13.60
N PHE A 321 -7.86 -36.71 14.39
CA PHE A 321 -7.88 -36.70 15.86
C PHE A 321 -8.79 -35.58 16.38
#